data_AF-A0A316Z136-F1
#
_entry.id   AF-A0A316Z136-F1
#
_cell.length_a   1.000
_cell.length_b   1.000
_cell.length_c   1.000
_cell.angle_alpha   90.00
_cell.angle_beta   90.00
_cell.angle_gamma   90.00
#
_symmetry.space_group_name_H-M   'P 1'
#
loop_
_entity.id
_entity.type
_entity.pdbx_description
1 polymer ?
#
loop_
_entity_poly.entity_id
_entity_poly.type
_entity_poly.pdbx_seq_one_letter_code
_entity_poly.pdbx_strand_id
1 'polypeptide(L)'
;MSILFGRGSYADRMRFVLTATRQHATNLCKFASLYKAVTILLRRTRGGKPKGGDAFLAGVVGGYAVFGERNAVNEQIVLYCVARCVSALLPRQQVASNWPSDRPIPTESKTFSVFAAVVWGSVMWLFDQRRQNLQGGLVNSMDYLYVNAEKWQKYVLFALDWMPSLRSQFCMLTPPLAPPLSLFSLRTLIWHNK
;
A
#
# COMPACT_ATOMS: atom_id res chain seq x y z
N MET A 1 1.13 -8.07 -7.13
CA MET A 1 0.88 -9.24 -6.25
C MET A 1 0.32 -10.45 -7.00
N SER A 2 -0.47 -10.27 -8.07
CA SER A 2 -1.11 -11.37 -8.82
C SER A 2 -0.15 -12.32 -9.54
N ILE A 3 1.02 -11.86 -9.98
CA ILE A 3 1.96 -12.72 -10.72
C ILE A 3 2.76 -13.65 -9.77
N LEU A 4 3.16 -13.14 -8.61
CA LEU A 4 3.97 -13.88 -7.63
C LEU A 4 3.11 -14.69 -6.63
N PHE A 5 1.89 -14.24 -6.35
CA PHE A 5 1.00 -14.85 -5.34
C PHE A 5 -0.38 -15.28 -5.87
N GLY A 6 -0.62 -15.20 -7.18
CA GLY A 6 -1.86 -15.65 -7.79
C GLY A 6 -1.93 -17.18 -7.90
N ARG A 7 -2.98 -17.79 -7.35
CA ARG A 7 -3.26 -19.22 -7.55
C ARG A 7 -3.81 -19.44 -8.98
N GLY A 8 -3.36 -20.50 -9.67
CA GLY A 8 -3.81 -20.85 -11.03
C GLY A 8 -2.69 -21.00 -12.06
N SER A 9 -3.05 -21.39 -13.28
CA SER A 9 -2.11 -21.57 -14.40
C SER A 9 -1.53 -20.23 -14.89
N TYR A 10 -0.37 -20.25 -15.55
CA TYR A 10 0.24 -19.04 -16.12
C TYR A 10 -0.71 -18.31 -17.11
N ALA A 11 -1.53 -19.07 -17.84
CA ALA A 11 -2.52 -18.50 -18.77
C ALA A 11 -3.63 -17.73 -18.04
N ASP A 12 -4.13 -18.26 -16.93
CA ASP A 12 -5.20 -17.61 -16.15
C ASP A 12 -4.70 -16.33 -15.48
N ARG A 13 -3.44 -16.33 -15.01
CA ARG A 13 -2.77 -15.13 -14.48
C ARG A 13 -2.65 -14.04 -15.53
N MET A 14 -2.23 -14.40 -16.75
CA MET A 14 -2.10 -13.44 -17.85
C MET A 14 -3.47 -12.86 -18.24
N ARG A 15 -4.49 -13.72 -18.38
CA ARG A 15 -5.87 -13.28 -18.66
C ARG A 15 -6.39 -12.35 -17.56
N PHE A 16 -6.17 -12.67 -16.30
CA PHE A 16 -6.55 -11.82 -15.17
C PHE A 16 -5.90 -10.44 -15.25
N VAL A 17 -4.59 -10.37 -15.48
CA VAL A 17 -3.85 -9.10 -15.62
C VAL A 17 -4.38 -8.28 -16.79
N LEU A 18 -4.62 -8.90 -17.95
CA LEU A 18 -5.13 -8.23 -19.13
C LEU A 18 -6.55 -7.70 -18.91
N THR A 19 -7.44 -8.50 -18.31
CA THR A 19 -8.81 -8.09 -18.00
C THR A 19 -8.83 -6.96 -16.98
N ALA A 20 -8.03 -7.05 -15.91
CA ALA A 20 -7.91 -5.99 -14.91
C ALA A 20 -7.38 -4.69 -15.52
N THR A 21 -6.37 -4.79 -16.40
CA THR A 21 -5.81 -3.64 -17.12
C THR A 21 -6.85 -3.00 -18.04
N ARG A 22 -7.59 -3.81 -18.83
CA ARG A 22 -8.66 -3.31 -19.69
C ARG A 22 -9.76 -2.62 -18.88
N GLN A 23 -10.18 -3.21 -17.77
CA GLN A 23 -11.17 -2.62 -16.86
C GLN A 23 -10.68 -1.28 -16.29
N HIS A 24 -9.42 -1.22 -15.88
CA HIS A 24 -8.82 0.01 -15.36
C HIS A 24 -8.80 1.11 -16.44
N ALA A 25 -8.33 0.79 -17.64
CA ALA A 25 -8.24 1.72 -18.76
C ALA A 25 -9.61 2.24 -19.21
N THR A 26 -10.62 1.37 -19.30
CA THR A 26 -11.98 1.78 -19.68
C THR A 26 -12.61 2.67 -18.63
N ASN A 27 -12.42 2.39 -17.34
CA ASN A 27 -12.89 3.25 -16.26
C ASN A 27 -12.22 4.63 -16.32
N LEU A 28 -10.90 4.70 -16.52
CA LEU A 28 -10.20 5.98 -16.68
C LEU A 28 -10.72 6.78 -17.88
N CYS A 29 -10.95 6.13 -19.03
CA CYS A 29 -11.49 6.77 -20.22
C CYS A 29 -12.90 7.34 -19.97
N LYS A 30 -13.79 6.54 -19.37
CA LYS A 30 -15.14 6.98 -19.00
C LYS A 30 -15.10 8.18 -18.06
N PHE A 31 -14.26 8.12 -17.03
CA PHE A 31 -14.11 9.21 -16.07
C PHE A 31 -13.62 10.49 -16.74
N ALA A 32 -12.57 10.42 -17.56
CA ALA A 32 -12.01 11.57 -18.26
C ALA A 32 -13.05 12.23 -19.19
N SER A 33 -13.78 11.43 -19.98
CA SER A 33 -14.83 11.92 -20.87
C SER A 33 -15.97 12.57 -20.09
N LEU A 34 -16.44 11.94 -19.01
CA LEU A 34 -17.55 12.47 -18.20
C LEU A 34 -17.13 13.75 -17.46
N TYR A 35 -15.94 13.78 -16.87
CA TYR A 35 -15.39 14.97 -16.21
C TYR A 35 -15.31 16.15 -17.18
N LYS A 36 -14.82 15.94 -18.41
CA LYS A 36 -14.76 16.97 -19.44
C LYS A 36 -16.15 17.40 -19.91
N ALA A 37 -17.07 16.46 -20.11
CA ALA A 37 -18.44 16.77 -20.48
C ALA A 37 -19.14 17.66 -19.43
N VAL A 38 -19.03 17.30 -18.15
CA VAL A 38 -19.62 18.06 -17.03
C VAL A 38 -18.96 19.44 -16.88
N THR A 39 -17.63 19.53 -16.95
CA THR A 39 -16.94 20.84 -16.86
C THR A 39 -17.27 21.76 -18.04
N ILE A 40 -17.42 21.23 -19.26
CA ILE A 40 -17.85 22.01 -20.43
C ILE A 40 -19.30 22.46 -20.25
N LEU A 41 -20.20 21.59 -19.76
CA LEU A 41 -21.60 21.92 -19.52
C LEU A 41 -21.75 23.02 -18.46
N LEU A 42 -21.02 22.92 -17.34
CA LEU A 42 -20.99 23.93 -16.29
C LEU A 42 -20.46 25.28 -16.80
N ARG A 43 -19.44 25.26 -17.67
CA ARG A 43 -18.92 26.49 -18.29
C ARG A 43 -19.94 27.11 -19.25
N ARG A 44 -20.62 26.31 -20.09
CA ARG A 44 -21.63 26.81 -21.03
C ARG A 44 -22.82 27.44 -20.32
N THR A 45 -23.29 26.84 -19.23
CA THR A 45 -24.42 27.35 -18.45
C THR A 45 -24.10 28.61 -17.63
N ARG A 46 -22.82 28.90 -17.40
CA ARG A 46 -22.35 29.99 -16.51
C ARG A 46 -21.53 31.08 -17.23
N GLY A 47 -21.73 31.27 -18.53
CA GLY A 47 -21.09 32.34 -19.28
C GLY A 47 -19.59 32.14 -19.54
N GLY A 48 -19.12 30.89 -19.58
CA GLY A 48 -17.79 30.50 -20.05
C GLY A 48 -16.64 30.58 -19.04
N LYS A 49 -16.85 31.17 -17.86
CA LYS A 49 -15.77 31.35 -16.87
C LYS A 49 -15.60 30.11 -15.97
N PRO A 50 -14.39 29.55 -15.86
CA PRO A 50 -14.14 28.45 -14.93
C PRO A 50 -14.19 28.96 -13.48
N LYS A 51 -15.02 28.34 -12.63
CA LYS A 51 -15.02 28.58 -11.18
C LYS A 51 -14.31 27.45 -10.45
N GLY A 52 -13.72 27.77 -9.29
CA GLY A 52 -12.95 26.80 -8.49
C GLY A 52 -13.74 25.54 -8.08
N GLY A 53 -15.07 25.65 -7.91
CA GLY A 53 -15.93 24.53 -7.53
C GLY A 53 -16.35 23.60 -8.69
N ASP A 54 -16.16 24.01 -9.96
CA ASP A 54 -16.64 23.22 -11.10
C ASP A 54 -15.86 21.91 -11.24
N ALA A 55 -14.55 21.93 -10.93
CA ALA A 55 -13.70 20.75 -10.94
C ALA A 55 -14.11 19.76 -9.84
N PHE A 56 -14.47 20.25 -8.65
CA PHE A 56 -14.94 19.41 -7.55
C PHE A 56 -16.27 18.73 -7.91
N LEU A 57 -17.26 19.51 -8.37
CA LEU A 57 -18.56 18.97 -8.75
C LEU A 57 -18.46 17.95 -9.89
N ALA A 58 -17.68 18.26 -10.93
CA ALA A 58 -17.45 17.33 -12.02
C ALA A 58 -16.72 16.06 -11.57
N GLY A 59 -15.80 16.18 -10.61
CA GLY A 59 -15.11 15.05 -9.97
C GLY A 59 -16.08 14.16 -9.18
N VAL A 60 -17.01 14.76 -8.42
CA VAL A 60 -18.04 14.01 -7.66
C VAL A 60 -18.97 13.26 -8.60
N VAL A 61 -19.51 13.93 -9.63
CA VAL A 61 -20.41 13.31 -10.61
C VAL A 61 -19.70 12.19 -11.38
N GLY A 62 -18.50 12.47 -11.89
CA GLY A 62 -17.70 11.49 -12.62
C GLY A 62 -17.28 10.31 -11.75
N GLY A 63 -16.91 10.57 -10.50
CA GLY A 63 -16.46 9.56 -9.55
C GLY A 63 -17.59 8.60 -9.17
N TYR A 64 -18.77 9.13 -8.87
CA TYR A 64 -19.94 8.33 -8.55
C TYR A 64 -20.36 7.45 -9.74
N ALA A 65 -20.42 8.02 -10.95
CA ALA A 65 -20.88 7.31 -12.14
C ALA A 65 -19.92 6.21 -12.63
N VAL A 66 -18.60 6.38 -12.42
CA VAL A 66 -17.59 5.47 -12.99
C VAL A 66 -16.99 4.53 -11.95
N PHE A 67 -16.78 5.00 -10.73
CA PHE A 67 -16.16 4.24 -9.65
C PHE A 67 -17.15 3.77 -8.58
N GLY A 68 -18.46 3.96 -8.77
CA GLY A 68 -19.50 3.52 -7.84
C GLY A 68 -19.62 2.00 -7.72
N GLU A 69 -19.24 1.25 -8.75
CA GLU A 69 -19.23 -0.21 -8.70
C GLU A 69 -18.07 -0.74 -7.85
N ARG A 70 -18.39 -1.59 -6.86
CA ARG A 70 -17.38 -2.24 -6.02
C ARG A 70 -16.75 -3.41 -6.76
N ASN A 71 -15.53 -3.21 -7.24
CA ASN A 71 -14.66 -4.27 -7.76
C ASN A 71 -13.22 -4.02 -7.28
N ALA A 72 -12.36 -5.05 -7.35
CA ALA A 72 -11.00 -4.99 -6.83
C ALA A 72 -10.15 -3.87 -7.47
N VAL A 73 -10.43 -3.49 -8.72
CA VAL A 73 -9.72 -2.42 -9.43
C VAL A 73 -10.18 -1.05 -8.92
N ASN A 74 -11.49 -0.81 -8.85
CA ASN A 74 -12.06 0.44 -8.35
C ASN A 74 -11.70 0.68 -6.89
N GLU A 75 -11.74 -0.36 -6.06
CA GLU A 75 -11.34 -0.27 -4.66
C GLU A 75 -9.86 0.15 -4.52
N GLN A 76 -8.96 -0.39 -5.35
CA GLN A 76 -7.57 0.04 -5.38
C GLN A 76 -7.41 1.50 -5.80
N ILE A 77 -8.14 1.95 -6.83
CA ILE A 77 -8.10 3.34 -7.29
C ILE A 77 -8.56 4.28 -6.17
N VAL A 78 -9.71 3.98 -5.54
CA VAL A 78 -10.29 4.84 -4.50
C VAL A 78 -9.38 4.90 -3.28
N LEU A 79 -8.89 3.75 -2.79
CA LEU A 79 -7.96 3.71 -1.65
C LEU A 79 -6.67 4.48 -1.95
N TYR A 80 -6.14 4.35 -3.16
CA TYR A 80 -4.98 5.12 -3.60
C TYR A 80 -5.26 6.63 -3.65
N CYS A 81 -6.40 7.05 -4.21
CA CYS A 81 -6.79 8.45 -4.25
C CYS A 81 -6.94 9.04 -2.84
N VAL A 82 -7.60 8.33 -1.92
CA VAL A 82 -7.72 8.75 -0.52
C VAL A 82 -6.34 8.89 0.13
N ALA A 83 -5.45 7.91 -0.05
CA ALA A 83 -4.09 7.99 0.48
C ALA A 83 -3.32 9.20 -0.07
N ARG A 84 -3.50 9.54 -1.36
CA ARG A 84 -2.88 10.72 -1.97
C ARG A 84 -3.49 12.03 -1.50
N CYS A 85 -4.80 12.09 -1.26
CA CYS A 85 -5.47 13.25 -0.68
C CYS A 85 -5.01 13.50 0.76
N VAL A 86 -4.94 12.45 1.60
CA VAL A 86 -4.45 12.55 2.98
C VAL A 86 -2.97 12.96 2.99
N SER A 87 -2.14 12.34 2.15
CA SER A 87 -0.73 12.73 2.01
C SER A 87 -0.56 14.16 1.50
N ALA A 88 -1.55 14.73 0.81
CA ALA A 88 -1.51 16.10 0.34
C ALA A 88 -1.72 17.14 1.45
N LEU A 89 -2.29 16.72 2.58
CA LEU A 89 -2.47 17.55 3.78
C LEU A 89 -1.19 17.66 4.62
N LEU A 90 -0.19 16.82 4.36
CA LEU A 90 1.07 16.86 5.10
C LEU A 90 1.91 18.10 4.70
N PRO A 91 2.64 18.71 5.65
CA PRO A 91 3.53 19.83 5.37
C PRO A 91 4.56 19.49 4.29
N ARG A 92 4.73 20.44 3.37
CA ARG A 92 5.66 20.33 2.26
C ARG A 92 7.05 20.82 2.65
N GLN A 93 8.06 20.21 2.05
CA GLN A 93 9.43 20.65 2.22
C GLN A 93 9.58 22.08 1.69
N GLN A 94 10.37 22.91 2.38
CA GLN A 94 10.73 24.22 1.86
C GLN A 94 11.62 24.06 0.63
N VAL A 95 11.16 24.59 -0.50
CA VAL A 95 11.85 24.57 -1.79
C VAL A 95 12.29 25.97 -2.18
N ALA A 96 13.34 26.08 -2.98
CA ALA A 96 13.83 27.36 -3.47
C ALA A 96 12.76 28.07 -4.32
N SER A 97 12.83 29.41 -4.37
CA SER A 97 11.85 30.23 -5.12
C SER A 97 11.81 29.93 -6.63
N ASN A 98 12.83 29.28 -7.18
CA ASN A 98 12.92 28.86 -8.58
C ASN A 98 12.40 27.43 -8.83
N TRP A 99 11.62 26.86 -7.89
CA TRP A 99 11.10 25.51 -8.04
C TRP A 99 10.16 25.40 -9.25
N PRO A 100 10.34 24.40 -10.13
CA PRO A 100 9.49 24.20 -11.30
C PRO A 100 8.00 23.98 -10.93
N SER A 101 7.12 24.81 -11.49
CA SER A 101 5.66 24.74 -11.24
C SER A 101 5.01 23.45 -11.74
N ASP A 102 5.66 22.71 -12.64
CA ASP A 102 5.21 21.42 -13.16
C ASP A 102 5.47 20.25 -12.19
N ARG A 103 6.31 20.44 -11.17
CA ARG A 103 6.73 19.34 -10.28
C ARG A 103 6.10 19.45 -8.89
N PRO A 104 5.45 18.38 -8.40
CA PRO A 104 4.93 18.34 -7.04
C PRO A 104 6.05 18.52 -6.01
N ILE A 105 5.83 19.39 -5.04
CA ILE A 105 6.75 19.60 -3.92
C ILE A 105 6.72 18.37 -3.01
N PRO A 106 7.88 17.78 -2.65
CA PRO A 106 7.92 16.62 -1.76
C PRO A 106 7.45 16.96 -0.35
N THR A 107 6.98 15.94 0.36
CA THR A 107 6.64 16.05 1.80
C THR A 107 7.92 16.19 2.62
N GLU A 108 7.86 16.96 3.70
CA GLU A 108 8.99 17.10 4.63
C GLU A 108 9.41 15.73 5.21
N SER A 109 10.72 15.46 5.24
CA SER A 109 11.28 14.16 5.64
C SER A 109 10.86 13.72 7.05
N LYS A 110 10.93 14.61 8.05
CA LYS A 110 10.56 14.29 9.44
C LYS A 110 9.08 13.91 9.58
N THR A 111 8.22 14.74 9.02
CA THR A 111 6.77 14.48 8.97
C THR A 111 6.49 13.15 8.25
N PHE A 112 7.15 12.87 7.13
CA PHE A 112 6.98 11.62 6.40
C PHE A 112 7.40 10.40 7.24
N SER A 113 8.51 10.46 7.97
CA SER A 113 8.95 9.37 8.85
C SER A 113 7.95 9.09 9.97
N VAL A 114 7.43 10.14 10.63
CA VAL A 114 6.41 9.98 11.68
C VAL A 114 5.11 9.40 11.10
N PHE A 115 4.67 9.92 9.95
CA PHE A 115 3.49 9.43 9.26
C PHE A 115 3.63 7.94 8.88
N ALA A 116 4.79 7.55 8.33
CA ALA A 116 5.08 6.17 7.98
C ALA A 116 5.05 5.25 9.22
N ALA A 117 5.64 5.68 10.34
CA ALA A 117 5.62 4.91 11.58
C ALA A 117 4.20 4.68 12.11
N VAL A 118 3.36 5.72 12.10
CA VAL A 118 1.96 5.63 12.53
C VAL A 118 1.14 4.74 11.61
N VAL A 119 1.26 4.92 10.29
CA VAL A 119 0.55 4.09 9.30
C VAL A 119 0.95 2.63 9.46
N TRP A 120 2.24 2.34 9.59
CA TRP A 120 2.72 0.96 9.69
C TRP A 120 2.32 0.30 11.01
N GLY A 121 2.46 1.01 12.13
CA GLY A 121 1.97 0.52 13.43
C GLY A 121 0.46 0.22 13.41
N SER A 122 -0.33 1.09 12.78
CA SER A 122 -1.77 0.91 12.62
C SER A 122 -2.11 -0.31 11.76
N VAL A 123 -1.40 -0.52 10.65
CA VAL A 123 -1.58 -1.68 9.77
C VAL A 123 -1.26 -2.98 10.51
N MET A 124 -0.15 -3.03 11.25
CA MET A 124 0.24 -4.21 12.02
C MET A 124 -0.79 -4.54 13.11
N TRP A 125 -1.27 -3.52 13.83
CA TRP A 125 -2.30 -3.70 14.87
C TRP A 125 -3.64 -4.16 14.28
N LEU A 126 -4.09 -3.57 13.16
CA LEU A 126 -5.31 -3.98 12.46
C LEU A 126 -5.21 -5.40 11.90
N PHE A 127 -4.03 -5.79 11.41
CA PHE A 127 -3.81 -7.14 10.90
C PHE A 127 -3.95 -8.19 12.00
N ASP A 128 -3.38 -7.93 13.18
CA ASP A 128 -3.48 -8.84 14.33
C ASP A 128 -4.91 -8.94 14.88
N GLN A 129 -5.57 -7.79 15.09
CA GLN A 129 -6.85 -7.74 15.79
C GLN A 129 -8.08 -7.90 14.87
N ARG A 130 -8.03 -7.40 13.63
CA ARG A 130 -9.19 -7.26 12.73
C ARG A 130 -8.85 -7.46 11.25
N ARG A 131 -8.14 -8.56 10.92
CA ARG A 131 -7.72 -8.88 9.54
C ARG A 131 -8.83 -8.86 8.48
N GLN A 132 -10.08 -9.15 8.85
CA GLN A 132 -11.22 -9.19 7.91
C GLN A 132 -11.62 -7.81 7.37
N ASN A 133 -11.24 -6.73 8.06
CA ASN A 133 -11.56 -5.36 7.67
C ASN A 133 -10.50 -4.75 6.74
N LEU A 134 -9.37 -5.42 6.56
CA LEU A 134 -8.29 -4.95 5.70
C LEU A 134 -8.55 -5.34 4.24
N GLN A 135 -8.05 -4.51 3.33
CA GLN A 135 -8.14 -4.79 1.91
C GLN A 135 -7.47 -6.14 1.60
N GLY A 136 -8.17 -7.01 0.85
CA GLY A 136 -7.70 -8.37 0.57
C GLY A 136 -6.30 -8.44 -0.07
N GLY A 137 -5.89 -7.40 -0.82
CA GLY A 137 -4.54 -7.31 -1.38
C GLY A 137 -3.44 -7.27 -0.32
N LEU A 138 -3.63 -6.46 0.73
CA LEU A 138 -2.67 -6.31 1.83
C LEU A 138 -2.64 -7.57 2.71
N VAL A 139 -3.82 -8.12 3.04
CA VAL A 139 -3.96 -9.33 3.85
C VAL A 139 -3.25 -10.51 3.20
N ASN A 140 -3.44 -10.71 1.89
CA ASN A 140 -2.79 -11.80 1.16
C ASN A 140 -1.25 -11.70 1.22
N SER A 141 -0.70 -10.49 1.13
CA SER A 141 0.74 -10.27 1.25
C SER A 141 1.25 -10.52 2.67
N MET A 142 0.52 -10.06 3.69
CA MET A 142 0.90 -10.26 5.09
C MET A 142 0.76 -11.73 5.54
N ASP A 143 -0.30 -12.43 5.12
CA ASP A 143 -0.48 -13.87 5.36
C ASP A 143 0.65 -14.68 4.72
N TYR A 144 1.11 -14.31 3.52
CA TYR A 144 2.25 -14.96 2.89
C TYR A 144 3.54 -14.76 3.68
N LEU A 145 3.83 -13.51 4.08
CA LEU A 145 5.10 -13.18 4.72
C LEU A 145 5.17 -13.64 6.18
N TYR A 146 4.11 -13.48 6.96
CA TYR A 146 4.15 -13.72 8.41
C TYR A 146 3.57 -15.08 8.77
N VAL A 147 2.38 -15.44 8.26
CA VAL A 147 1.67 -16.66 8.69
C VAL A 147 2.19 -17.92 7.99
N ASN A 148 2.55 -17.81 6.71
CA ASN A 148 3.05 -18.97 5.94
C ASN A 148 4.56 -19.22 6.15
N ALA A 149 5.33 -18.20 6.51
CA ALA A 149 6.75 -18.37 6.86
C ALA A 149 6.95 -19.19 8.14
N GLU A 150 6.08 -19.04 9.15
CA GLU A 150 6.12 -19.86 10.38
C GLU A 150 5.91 -21.35 10.11
N LYS A 151 5.09 -21.69 9.11
CA LYS A 151 4.89 -23.09 8.69
C LYS A 151 6.14 -23.64 8.02
N TRP A 152 6.79 -22.84 7.17
CA TRP A 152 8.06 -23.21 6.53
C TRP A 152 9.19 -23.42 7.54
N GLN A 153 9.31 -22.57 8.58
CA GLN A 153 10.27 -22.80 9.67
C GLN A 153 10.00 -24.13 10.38
N LYS A 154 8.74 -24.49 10.65
CA LYS A 154 8.42 -25.80 11.24
C LYS A 154 8.86 -26.96 10.36
N TYR A 155 8.65 -26.88 9.05
CA TYR A 155 9.08 -27.94 8.12
C TYR A 155 10.60 -27.99 7.95
N VAL A 156 11.29 -26.85 7.93
CA VAL A 156 12.75 -26.80 7.87
C VAL A 156 13.37 -27.31 9.17
N LEU A 157 12.86 -26.89 10.33
CA LEU A 157 13.30 -27.37 11.62
C LEU A 157 13.03 -28.87 11.77
N PHE A 158 11.85 -29.35 11.36
CA PHE A 158 11.53 -30.78 11.30
C PHE A 158 12.45 -31.56 10.34
N ALA A 159 12.75 -31.02 9.16
CA ALA A 159 13.67 -31.65 8.21
C ALA A 159 15.12 -31.68 8.71
N LEU A 160 15.57 -30.63 9.41
CA LEU A 160 16.88 -30.56 10.05
C LEU A 160 17.00 -31.51 11.25
N ASP A 161 15.89 -31.77 11.95
CA ASP A 161 15.82 -32.74 13.05
C ASP A 161 15.77 -34.19 12.51
N TRP A 162 15.15 -34.39 11.35
CA TRP A 162 15.05 -35.69 10.67
C TRP A 162 16.31 -36.09 9.87
N MET A 163 17.19 -35.14 9.52
CA MET A 163 18.42 -35.39 8.74
C MET A 163 19.70 -34.95 9.50
N PRO A 164 20.35 -35.85 10.27
CA PRO A 164 21.52 -35.53 11.07
C PRO A 164 22.73 -34.99 10.27
N SER A 165 22.81 -35.33 8.98
CA SER A 165 23.92 -34.94 8.09
C SER A 165 23.88 -33.49 7.60
N LEU A 166 22.72 -32.82 7.62
CA LEU A 166 22.56 -31.42 7.20
C LEU A 166 22.73 -30.43 8.36
N ARG A 167 22.63 -30.91 9.61
CA ARG A 167 22.79 -30.10 10.83
C ARG A 167 24.20 -29.52 10.97
N SER A 168 25.23 -30.29 10.58
CA SER A 168 26.64 -29.88 10.66
C SER A 168 27.05 -28.86 9.61
N GLN A 169 26.39 -28.83 8.44
CA GLN A 169 26.66 -27.86 7.38
C GLN A 169 25.96 -26.50 7.61
N PHE A 170 24.77 -26.49 8.22
CA PHE A 170 24.02 -25.26 8.48
C PHE A 170 24.51 -24.47 9.71
N CYS A 171 25.09 -25.13 10.72
CA CYS A 171 25.69 -24.46 11.89
C CYS A 171 26.89 -23.57 11.55
N MET A 172 27.50 -23.69 10.37
CA MET A 172 28.61 -22.82 9.94
C MET A 172 28.17 -21.52 9.26
N LEU A 173 26.92 -21.41 8.80
CA LEU A 173 26.42 -20.25 8.02
C LEU A 173 25.53 -19.29 8.81
N THR A 174 25.32 -19.55 10.10
CA THR A 174 24.62 -18.61 11.00
C THR A 174 25.58 -18.20 12.11
N PRO A 175 25.85 -16.90 12.34
CA PRO A 175 26.47 -16.49 13.60
C PRO A 175 25.52 -16.91 14.74
N PRO A 176 26.04 -17.26 15.92
CA PRO A 176 25.24 -17.83 17.00
C PRO A 176 24.09 -16.88 17.33
N LEU A 177 22.86 -17.36 17.16
CA LEU A 177 21.68 -16.71 17.73
C LEU A 177 21.95 -16.54 19.23
N ALA A 178 22.06 -15.29 19.67
CA ALA A 178 22.02 -14.97 21.08
C ALA A 178 20.73 -15.58 21.68
N PRO A 179 20.80 -16.21 22.86
CA PRO A 179 19.62 -16.78 23.51
C PRO A 179 18.57 -15.68 23.77
N PRO A 180 17.28 -16.03 23.84
CA PRO A 180 16.21 -15.05 24.03
C PRO A 180 16.44 -14.31 25.35
N LEU A 181 16.77 -13.02 25.25
CA LEU A 181 16.84 -12.13 26.39
C LEU A 181 15.45 -12.03 27.01
N SER A 182 15.26 -12.78 28.10
CA SER A 182 14.15 -12.57 29.01
C SER A 182 14.08 -11.09 29.42
N LEU A 183 12.86 -10.55 29.47
CA LEU A 183 12.52 -9.14 29.75
C LEU A 183 12.90 -8.64 31.17
N PHE A 184 13.88 -9.24 31.84
CA PHE A 184 14.28 -8.92 33.21
C PHE A 184 15.64 -8.21 33.34
N SER A 185 16.40 -8.01 32.26
CA SER A 185 17.75 -7.40 32.32
C SER A 185 17.90 -6.06 31.59
N LEU A 186 16.81 -5.38 31.23
CA LEU A 186 16.84 -4.06 30.56
C LEU A 186 16.78 -2.86 31.54
N ARG A 187 17.03 -3.10 32.83
CA ARG A 187 17.11 -2.02 33.85
C ARG A 187 18.54 -1.67 34.28
N THR A 188 19.56 -2.37 33.79
CA THR A 188 20.97 -2.12 34.15
C THR A 188 21.83 -1.55 33.00
N LEU A 189 21.31 -1.47 31.77
CA LEU A 189 22.07 -0.99 30.60
C LEU A 189 21.79 0.49 30.20
N ILE A 190 21.12 1.27 31.06
CA ILE A 190 20.88 2.71 30.87
C ILE A 190 21.77 3.57 31.80
N TRP A 191 22.60 2.96 32.66
CA TRP A 191 23.37 3.67 33.70
C TRP A 191 24.89 3.70 33.49
N HIS A 192 25.38 3.60 32.26
CA HIS A 192 26.80 3.86 31.99
C HIS A 192 27.06 4.35 30.56
N ASN A 193 26.69 5.59 30.28
CA ASN A 193 27.53 6.44 29.43
C ASN A 193 27.35 7.91 29.85
N LYS A 194 28.37 8.38 30.57
CA LYS A 194 28.59 9.74 31.00
C LYS A 194 29.80 10.22 30.21
#